data_AF-A0A1V2YBW3-F1
#
_entry.id   AF-A0A1V2YBW3-F1
#
_cell.length_a   1.000
_cell.length_b   1.000
_cell.length_c   1.000
_cell.angle_alpha   90.00
_cell.angle_beta   90.00
_cell.angle_gamma   90.00
#
_symmetry.space_group_name_H-M   'P 1'
#
loop_
_entity.id
_entity.type
_entity.pdbx_description
1 polymer ?
#
loop_
_entity_poly.entity_id
_entity_poly.type
_entity_poly.pdbx_seq_one_letter_code
_entity_poly.pdbx_strand_id
1 'polypeptide(L)'
;MGKDLTQDSRQTQIEEMLSKAIYDLFAERMKNNIGLLVDFRKSCNTLVKYVFRGVHIKSDQTYHELLIKALKRLQKIDEEDINFDKEILFEREFTFTDHFSLIIGNHIKEILNIEFQWNLFFRILFYIEPEDNAGDLTKFIEFYKYRICKDLDISKLVDRLELDFINCIIEELLVKFANTFVEINLVDLVYDDIIEKLQSIMSKVIKEISLIIFTPEDWKINRQIFFKLLYFRMIALFDLEIEDDLIISFRNELRGINLELPKSLIKYI
;
A
#
# COMPACT_ATOMS: atom_id res chain seq x y z
N MET A 1 29.27 -14.47 -5.52
CA MET A 1 28.86 -13.08 -5.25
C MET A 1 28.68 -12.18 -6.49
N GLY A 2 29.21 -12.50 -7.68
CA GLY A 2 29.02 -11.64 -8.87
C GLY A 2 27.82 -11.94 -9.79
N LYS A 3 27.11 -13.08 -9.60
CA LYS A 3 25.99 -13.50 -10.45
C LYS A 3 24.63 -12.89 -10.04
N ASP A 4 24.39 -12.68 -8.74
CA ASP A 4 23.13 -12.08 -8.25
C ASP A 4 23.00 -10.60 -8.63
N LEU A 5 24.06 -9.82 -8.44
CA LEU A 5 24.05 -8.37 -8.73
C LEU A 5 23.77 -8.06 -10.21
N THR A 6 24.22 -8.94 -11.13
CA THR A 6 24.00 -8.77 -12.58
C THR A 6 22.66 -9.31 -13.06
N GLN A 7 22.02 -10.20 -12.29
CA GLN A 7 20.67 -10.68 -12.57
C GLN A 7 19.63 -9.67 -12.08
N ASP A 8 19.81 -9.16 -10.87
CA ASP A 8 18.97 -8.14 -10.25
C ASP A 8 19.00 -6.81 -11.04
N SER A 9 20.18 -6.41 -11.52
CA SER A 9 20.31 -5.23 -12.39
C SER A 9 19.58 -5.39 -13.74
N ARG A 10 19.54 -6.61 -14.30
CA ARG A 10 18.84 -6.89 -15.56
C ARG A 10 17.33 -6.92 -15.36
N GLN A 11 16.86 -7.47 -14.26
CA GLN A 11 15.43 -7.47 -13.90
C GLN A 11 14.94 -6.03 -13.70
N THR A 12 15.70 -5.21 -12.98
CA THR A 12 15.39 -3.79 -12.78
C THR A 12 15.27 -3.04 -14.11
N GLN A 13 16.21 -3.24 -15.04
CA GLN A 13 16.15 -2.62 -16.37
C GLN A 13 14.91 -3.04 -17.17
N ILE A 14 14.52 -4.32 -17.09
CA ILE A 14 13.31 -4.83 -17.76
C ILE A 14 12.05 -4.18 -17.16
N GLU A 15 11.98 -4.08 -15.83
CA GLU A 15 10.87 -3.42 -15.14
C GLU A 15 10.76 -1.93 -15.53
N GLU A 16 11.88 -1.22 -15.60
CA GLU A 16 11.92 0.18 -16.06
C GLU A 16 11.45 0.31 -17.51
N MET A 17 11.88 -0.59 -18.40
CA MET A 17 11.43 -0.61 -19.80
C MET A 17 9.92 -0.84 -19.92
N LEU A 18 9.38 -1.80 -19.16
CA LEU A 18 7.93 -2.09 -19.16
C LEU A 18 7.14 -0.92 -18.58
N SER A 19 7.60 -0.33 -17.49
CA SER A 19 6.96 0.84 -16.90
C SER A 19 6.88 1.99 -17.90
N LYS A 20 7.98 2.25 -18.63
CA LYS A 20 8.01 3.25 -19.68
C LYS A 20 7.06 2.90 -20.84
N ALA A 21 7.01 1.63 -21.28
CA ALA A 21 6.11 1.21 -22.35
C ALA A 21 4.63 1.39 -21.97
N ILE A 22 4.24 1.03 -20.73
CA ILE A 22 2.90 1.28 -20.19
C ILE A 22 2.63 2.79 -20.16
N TYR A 23 3.59 3.59 -19.66
CA TYR A 23 3.44 5.03 -19.59
C TYR A 23 3.21 5.65 -20.97
N ASP A 24 4.06 5.34 -21.94
CA ASP A 24 3.99 5.90 -23.29
C ASP A 24 2.65 5.55 -23.96
N LEU A 25 2.19 4.30 -23.81
CA LEU A 25 0.90 3.82 -24.33
C LEU A 25 -0.29 4.60 -23.74
N PHE A 26 -0.37 4.69 -22.41
CA PHE A 26 -1.48 5.40 -21.75
C PHE A 26 -1.40 6.91 -21.93
N ALA A 27 -0.19 7.48 -22.02
CA ALA A 27 0.02 8.91 -22.26
C ALA A 27 -0.49 9.33 -23.63
N GLU A 28 -0.20 8.54 -24.68
CA GLU A 28 -0.74 8.77 -26.01
C GLU A 28 -2.26 8.74 -26.02
N ARG A 29 -2.86 7.70 -25.41
CA ARG A 29 -4.32 7.54 -25.34
C ARG A 29 -5.00 8.65 -24.55
N MET A 30 -4.42 9.06 -23.43
CA MET A 30 -4.94 10.14 -22.59
C MET A 30 -4.87 11.48 -23.32
N LYS A 31 -3.76 11.75 -24.03
CA LYS A 31 -3.64 12.94 -24.87
C LYS A 31 -4.67 12.96 -26.00
N ASN A 32 -4.98 11.82 -26.60
CA ASN A 32 -5.96 11.72 -27.68
C ASN A 32 -7.41 11.84 -27.20
N ASN A 33 -7.75 11.30 -26.02
CA ASN A 33 -9.12 11.35 -25.47
C ASN A 33 -9.40 12.66 -24.72
N ILE A 34 -8.51 13.08 -23.82
CA ILE A 34 -8.75 14.18 -22.87
C ILE A 34 -8.00 15.46 -23.27
N GLY A 35 -6.96 15.37 -24.11
CA GLY A 35 -6.14 16.52 -24.50
C GLY A 35 -5.19 17.02 -23.40
N LEU A 36 -5.19 16.38 -22.22
CA LEU A 36 -4.35 16.71 -21.07
C LEU A 36 -3.39 15.57 -20.76
N LEU A 37 -2.15 15.91 -20.39
CA LEU A 37 -1.17 14.95 -19.89
C LEU A 37 -0.87 15.22 -18.42
N VAL A 38 -1.12 14.23 -17.57
CA VAL A 38 -0.72 14.20 -16.16
C VAL A 38 0.48 13.26 -16.01
N ASP A 39 1.35 13.51 -15.04
CA ASP A 39 2.47 12.61 -14.75
C ASP A 39 2.01 11.46 -13.84
N PHE A 40 2.00 10.24 -14.37
CA PHE A 40 1.65 9.01 -13.66
C PHE A 40 2.76 7.95 -13.73
N ARG A 41 4.01 8.37 -13.95
CA ARG A 41 5.18 7.45 -13.99
C ARG A 41 5.30 6.59 -12.74
N LYS A 42 4.97 7.14 -11.56
CA LYS A 42 4.96 6.39 -10.29
C LYS A 42 3.92 5.27 -10.27
N SER A 43 2.75 5.50 -10.87
CA SER A 43 1.71 4.47 -11.03
C SER A 43 2.25 3.31 -11.86
N CYS A 44 2.81 3.58 -13.05
CA CYS A 44 3.39 2.55 -13.91
C CYS A 44 4.50 1.76 -13.21
N ASN A 45 5.44 2.46 -12.56
CA ASN A 45 6.52 1.81 -11.81
C ASN A 45 5.98 0.87 -10.73
N THR A 46 4.94 1.31 -10.01
CA THR A 46 4.35 0.52 -8.93
C THR A 46 3.61 -0.70 -9.46
N LEU A 47 2.82 -0.54 -10.53
CA LEU A 47 2.07 -1.64 -11.12
C LEU A 47 2.99 -2.71 -11.72
N VAL A 48 4.08 -2.31 -12.38
CA VAL A 48 5.10 -3.26 -12.85
C VAL A 48 5.69 -4.03 -11.66
N LYS A 49 6.12 -3.33 -10.61
CA LYS A 49 6.64 -3.98 -9.42
C LYS A 49 5.62 -4.90 -8.76
N TYR A 50 4.34 -4.53 -8.73
CA TYR A 50 3.26 -5.41 -8.26
C TYR A 50 3.19 -6.71 -9.07
N VAL A 51 3.10 -6.60 -10.40
CA VAL A 51 3.04 -7.76 -11.32
C VAL A 51 4.24 -8.70 -11.12
N PHE A 52 5.47 -8.15 -11.04
CA PHE A 52 6.68 -8.97 -10.93
C PHE A 52 7.01 -9.42 -9.50
N ARG A 53 6.66 -8.65 -8.46
CA ARG A 53 6.87 -9.06 -7.06
C ARG A 53 5.84 -10.10 -6.60
N GLY A 54 4.70 -10.23 -7.29
CA GLY A 54 3.74 -11.32 -7.11
C GLY A 54 4.36 -12.73 -7.21
N VAL A 55 5.51 -12.86 -7.90
CA VAL A 55 6.32 -14.09 -7.99
C VAL A 55 6.65 -14.68 -6.61
N HIS A 56 6.95 -13.82 -5.63
CA HIS A 56 7.48 -14.26 -4.35
C HIS A 56 6.41 -14.65 -3.33
N ILE A 57 5.13 -14.36 -3.63
CA ILE A 57 4.07 -14.45 -2.62
C ILE A 57 3.28 -15.74 -2.76
N LYS A 58 3.13 -16.32 -3.96
CA LYS A 58 2.31 -17.54 -4.19
C LYS A 58 2.40 -18.21 -5.56
N SER A 59 3.19 -17.73 -6.54
CA SER A 59 3.14 -18.28 -7.90
C SER A 59 4.30 -19.23 -8.22
N ASP A 60 4.00 -20.41 -8.78
CA ASP A 60 5.00 -21.31 -9.40
C ASP A 60 5.62 -20.71 -10.69
N GLN A 61 5.22 -19.50 -11.08
CA GLN A 61 5.62 -18.88 -12.34
C GLN A 61 7.01 -18.26 -12.25
N THR A 62 7.79 -18.46 -13.30
CA THR A 62 9.12 -17.86 -13.41
C THR A 62 9.02 -16.40 -13.84
N TYR A 63 10.02 -15.58 -13.51
CA TYR A 63 10.14 -14.19 -13.98
C TYR A 63 10.00 -14.09 -15.51
N HIS A 64 10.57 -15.06 -16.24
CA HIS A 64 10.47 -15.12 -17.71
C HIS A 64 9.04 -15.33 -18.21
N GLU A 65 8.24 -16.15 -17.54
CA GLU A 65 6.84 -16.39 -17.91
C GLU A 65 5.98 -15.14 -17.70
N LEU A 66 6.17 -14.44 -16.58
CA LEU A 66 5.50 -13.17 -16.32
C LEU A 66 5.90 -12.09 -17.32
N LEU A 67 7.18 -12.01 -17.70
CA LEU A 67 7.64 -11.09 -18.73
C LEU A 67 6.92 -11.34 -20.06
N ILE A 68 6.82 -12.60 -20.50
CA ILE A 68 6.10 -12.95 -21.72
C ILE A 68 4.62 -12.59 -21.61
N LYS A 69 3.99 -12.81 -20.45
CA LYS A 69 2.59 -12.42 -20.21
C LYS A 69 2.40 -10.90 -20.26
N ALA A 70 3.26 -10.14 -19.58
CA ALA A 70 3.22 -8.69 -19.56
C ALA A 70 3.37 -8.10 -20.98
N LEU A 71 4.32 -8.61 -21.77
CA LEU A 71 4.50 -8.20 -23.17
C LEU A 71 3.28 -8.53 -24.03
N LYS A 72 2.71 -9.73 -23.88
CA LYS A 72 1.48 -10.10 -24.59
C LYS A 72 0.30 -9.23 -24.18
N ARG A 73 0.22 -8.83 -22.92
CA ARG A 73 -0.85 -7.92 -22.46
C ARG A 73 -0.66 -6.53 -23.05
N LEU A 74 0.55 -5.99 -23.05
CA LEU A 74 0.86 -4.72 -23.70
C LEU A 74 0.44 -4.69 -25.17
N GLN A 75 0.74 -5.75 -25.92
CA GLN A 75 0.29 -5.88 -27.31
C GLN A 75 -1.23 -5.84 -27.43
N LYS A 76 -1.97 -6.49 -26.53
CA LYS A 76 -3.43 -6.46 -26.53
C LYS A 76 -3.99 -5.09 -26.16
N ILE A 77 -3.44 -4.43 -25.14
CA ILE A 77 -3.88 -3.09 -24.73
C ILE A 77 -3.70 -2.09 -25.87
N ASP A 78 -2.65 -2.25 -26.67
CA ASP A 78 -2.41 -1.41 -27.85
C ASP A 78 -3.51 -1.54 -28.92
N GLU A 79 -4.18 -2.69 -28.99
CA GLU A 79 -5.32 -2.93 -29.88
C GLU A 79 -6.67 -2.49 -29.27
N GLU A 80 -6.71 -2.28 -27.95
CA GLU A 80 -7.93 -1.90 -27.21
C GLU A 80 -8.20 -0.38 -27.28
N ASP A 81 -9.48 -0.01 -27.21
CA ASP A 81 -9.88 1.40 -27.08
C ASP A 81 -10.04 1.77 -25.61
N ILE A 82 -9.06 2.49 -25.06
CA ILE A 82 -9.08 2.97 -23.68
C ILE A 82 -9.85 4.29 -23.64
N ASN A 83 -11.05 4.24 -23.05
CA ASN A 83 -11.87 5.42 -22.84
C ASN A 83 -11.73 5.91 -21.39
N PHE A 84 -11.12 7.08 -21.22
CA PHE A 84 -10.92 7.71 -19.91
C PHE A 84 -12.13 8.51 -19.40
N ASP A 85 -13.10 8.79 -20.27
CA ASP A 85 -14.32 9.54 -19.94
C ASP A 85 -15.43 8.63 -19.39
N LYS A 86 -15.22 7.30 -19.39
CA LYS A 86 -16.16 6.33 -18.84
C LYS A 86 -15.81 5.96 -17.42
N GLU A 87 -16.84 5.88 -16.58
CA GLU A 87 -16.74 5.29 -15.25
C GLU A 87 -16.26 3.84 -15.32
N ILE A 88 -15.46 3.45 -14.33
CA ILE A 88 -15.06 2.06 -14.12
C ILE A 88 -16.21 1.37 -13.39
N LEU A 89 -16.81 0.38 -14.05
CA LEU A 89 -17.88 -0.44 -13.49
C LEU A 89 -17.32 -1.82 -13.14
N PHE A 90 -17.49 -2.23 -11.87
CA PHE A 90 -17.06 -3.55 -11.44
C PHE A 90 -17.95 -4.64 -12.04
N GLU A 91 -17.33 -5.70 -12.57
CA GLU A 91 -18.05 -6.81 -13.22
C GLU A 91 -18.84 -7.66 -12.23
N ARG A 92 -18.44 -7.63 -10.96
CA ARG A 92 -19.07 -8.32 -9.84
C ARG A 92 -18.78 -7.60 -8.52
N GLU A 93 -19.55 -7.94 -7.50
CA GLU A 93 -19.19 -7.58 -6.12
C GLU A 93 -17.94 -8.35 -5.67
N PHE A 94 -17.11 -7.69 -4.88
CA PHE A 94 -15.93 -8.31 -4.26
C PHE A 94 -16.24 -8.71 -2.82
N THR A 95 -15.60 -9.79 -2.37
CA THR A 95 -15.77 -10.34 -1.01
C THR A 95 -14.42 -10.33 -0.32
N PHE A 96 -14.27 -9.46 0.67
CA PHE A 96 -13.10 -9.44 1.55
C PHE A 96 -13.40 -10.23 2.82
N THR A 97 -12.42 -11.00 3.29
CA THR A 97 -12.56 -11.83 4.49
C THR A 97 -12.11 -11.11 5.77
N ASP A 98 -11.35 -10.03 5.64
CA ASP A 98 -10.77 -9.30 6.77
C ASP A 98 -11.06 -7.79 6.72
N HIS A 99 -11.10 -7.17 7.90
CA HIS A 99 -11.49 -5.77 8.07
C HIS A 99 -10.59 -4.78 7.32
N PHE A 100 -9.27 -5.02 7.27
CA PHE A 100 -8.33 -4.15 6.57
C PHE A 100 -8.65 -4.10 5.08
N SER A 101 -8.79 -5.28 4.47
CA SER A 101 -9.07 -5.41 3.04
C SER A 101 -10.45 -4.84 2.69
N LEU A 102 -11.44 -5.04 3.57
CA LEU A 102 -12.79 -4.50 3.41
C LEU A 102 -12.82 -2.97 3.43
N ILE A 103 -12.16 -2.33 4.42
CA ILE A 103 -12.12 -0.87 4.55
C ILE A 103 -11.44 -0.24 3.33
N ILE A 104 -10.25 -0.73 2.96
CA ILE A 104 -9.50 -0.17 1.82
C ILE A 104 -10.22 -0.42 0.49
N GLY A 105 -10.73 -1.63 0.28
CA GLY A 105 -11.43 -1.98 -0.97
C GLY A 105 -12.71 -1.19 -1.18
N ASN A 106 -13.51 -0.99 -0.13
CA ASN A 106 -14.71 -0.16 -0.21
C ASN A 106 -14.35 1.30 -0.49
N HIS A 107 -13.36 1.85 0.21
CA HIS A 107 -12.91 3.22 -0.04
C HIS A 107 -12.47 3.40 -1.48
N ILE A 108 -11.62 2.50 -2.01
CA ILE A 108 -11.19 2.54 -3.41
C ILE A 108 -12.39 2.52 -4.36
N LYS A 109 -13.38 1.65 -4.16
CA LYS A 109 -14.60 1.60 -4.99
C LYS A 109 -15.36 2.93 -5.00
N GLU A 110 -15.45 3.60 -3.85
CA GLU A 110 -16.16 4.87 -3.72
C GLU A 110 -15.44 6.01 -4.44
N ILE A 111 -14.11 6.10 -4.29
CA ILE A 111 -13.30 7.20 -4.82
C ILE A 111 -12.81 7.00 -6.26
N LEU A 112 -12.85 5.76 -6.78
CA LEU A 112 -12.32 5.39 -8.10
C LEU A 112 -12.87 6.22 -9.26
N ASN A 113 -14.16 6.57 -9.22
CA ASN A 113 -14.83 7.36 -10.27
C ASN A 113 -14.99 8.85 -9.89
N ILE A 114 -14.49 9.25 -8.71
CA ILE A 114 -14.56 10.63 -8.21
C ILE A 114 -13.21 11.32 -8.43
N GLU A 115 -12.12 10.63 -8.08
CA GLU A 115 -10.77 11.20 -8.09
C GLU A 115 -9.95 10.69 -9.28
N PHE A 116 -9.50 11.61 -10.13
CA PHE A 116 -8.83 11.28 -11.38
C PHE A 116 -7.57 10.44 -11.21
N GLN A 117 -6.74 10.73 -10.21
CA GLN A 117 -5.48 10.01 -10.01
C GLN A 117 -5.71 8.55 -9.60
N TRP A 118 -6.72 8.31 -8.75
CA TRP A 118 -7.16 6.98 -8.36
C TRP A 118 -7.77 6.24 -9.55
N ASN A 119 -8.63 6.91 -10.32
CA ASN A 119 -9.18 6.37 -11.56
C ASN A 119 -8.08 5.90 -12.50
N LEU A 120 -7.08 6.77 -12.75
CA LEU A 120 -5.99 6.49 -13.67
C LEU A 120 -5.14 5.31 -13.20
N PHE A 121 -4.76 5.27 -11.92
CA PHE A 121 -3.97 4.16 -11.36
C PHE A 121 -4.67 2.82 -11.57
N PHE A 122 -5.92 2.71 -11.13
CA PHE A 122 -6.67 1.45 -11.17
C PHE A 122 -7.15 1.09 -12.57
N ARG A 123 -7.41 2.07 -13.44
CA ARG A 123 -7.65 1.81 -14.87
C ARG A 123 -6.45 1.11 -15.48
N ILE A 124 -5.24 1.65 -15.26
CA ILE A 124 -4.02 1.02 -15.77
C ILE A 124 -3.85 -0.39 -15.18
N LEU A 125 -4.12 -0.59 -13.88
CA LEU A 125 -4.10 -1.92 -13.24
C LEU A 125 -5.01 -2.92 -13.98
N PHE A 126 -6.29 -2.58 -14.17
CA PHE A 126 -7.29 -3.48 -14.77
C PHE A 126 -7.01 -3.77 -16.25
N TYR A 127 -6.32 -2.87 -16.96
CA TYR A 127 -5.84 -3.14 -18.31
C TYR A 127 -4.58 -4.02 -18.33
N ILE A 128 -3.75 -4.02 -17.28
CA ILE A 128 -2.53 -4.83 -17.23
C ILE A 128 -2.79 -6.24 -16.70
N GLU A 129 -3.70 -6.38 -15.76
CA GLU A 129 -4.03 -7.69 -15.20
C GLU A 129 -4.98 -8.48 -16.13
N PRO A 130 -4.99 -9.82 -16.03
CA PRO A 130 -5.75 -10.69 -16.91
C PRO A 130 -7.08 -11.19 -16.34
N GLU A 131 -7.44 -10.88 -15.08
CA GLU A 131 -8.73 -11.27 -14.51
C GLU A 131 -9.81 -10.21 -14.75
N ASP A 132 -10.97 -10.38 -14.12
CA ASP A 132 -11.96 -9.32 -14.00
C ASP A 132 -11.48 -8.23 -13.04
N ASN A 133 -11.95 -7.00 -13.25
CA ASN A 133 -11.53 -5.85 -12.45
C ASN A 133 -11.77 -5.99 -10.94
N ALA A 134 -12.74 -6.79 -10.49
CA ALA A 134 -12.97 -7.04 -9.07
C ALA A 134 -11.95 -8.06 -8.51
N GLY A 135 -11.56 -9.06 -9.31
CA GLY A 135 -10.46 -9.99 -9.02
C GLY A 135 -9.13 -9.27 -8.90
N ASP A 136 -8.83 -8.41 -9.87
CA ASP A 136 -7.60 -7.60 -9.90
C ASP A 136 -7.48 -6.69 -8.68
N LEU A 137 -8.57 -6.00 -8.30
CA LEU A 137 -8.59 -5.17 -7.10
C LEU A 137 -8.36 -6.02 -5.84
N THR A 138 -9.01 -7.18 -5.75
CA THR A 138 -8.88 -8.09 -4.59
C THR A 138 -7.42 -8.52 -4.42
N LYS A 139 -6.79 -8.98 -5.50
CA LYS A 139 -5.38 -9.38 -5.49
C LYS A 139 -4.44 -8.23 -5.16
N PHE A 140 -4.71 -7.05 -5.68
CA PHE A 140 -3.91 -5.87 -5.38
C PHE A 140 -3.95 -5.53 -3.89
N ILE A 141 -5.14 -5.60 -3.26
CA ILE A 141 -5.31 -5.34 -1.83
C ILE A 141 -4.64 -6.43 -0.97
N GLU A 142 -4.74 -7.70 -1.37
CA GLU A 142 -4.00 -8.79 -0.71
C GLU A 142 -2.49 -8.58 -0.77
N PHE A 143 -1.97 -8.20 -1.95
CA PHE A 143 -0.57 -7.82 -2.13
C PHE A 143 -0.20 -6.62 -1.24
N TYR A 144 -1.03 -5.58 -1.23
CA TYR A 144 -0.81 -4.38 -0.44
C TYR A 144 -0.70 -4.73 1.05
N LYS A 145 -1.67 -5.48 1.59
CA LYS A 145 -1.66 -5.98 2.96
C LYS A 145 -0.40 -6.79 3.26
N TYR A 146 -0.05 -7.73 2.37
CA TYR A 146 1.17 -8.53 2.52
C TYR A 146 2.41 -7.63 2.63
N ARG A 147 2.54 -6.62 1.76
CA ARG A 147 3.69 -5.70 1.76
C ARG A 147 3.78 -4.89 3.05
N ILE A 148 2.65 -4.43 3.58
CA ILE A 148 2.59 -3.71 4.86
C ILE A 148 3.00 -4.60 6.04
N CYS A 149 2.60 -5.87 6.04
CA CYS A 149 2.91 -6.83 7.09
C CYS A 149 4.23 -7.59 6.92
N LYS A 150 4.94 -7.37 5.80
CA LYS A 150 6.15 -8.12 5.48
C LYS A 150 7.23 -7.84 6.53
N ASP A 151 7.91 -8.87 6.99
CA ASP A 151 9.09 -8.79 7.87
C ASP A 151 8.83 -8.05 9.22
N LEU A 152 7.59 -8.06 9.71
CA LEU A 152 7.29 -7.56 11.06
C LEU A 152 7.97 -8.44 12.11
N ASP A 153 8.91 -7.85 12.86
CA ASP A 153 9.60 -8.54 13.95
C ASP A 153 8.71 -8.62 15.20
N ILE A 154 8.05 -9.76 15.37
CA ILE A 154 7.21 -10.07 16.53
C ILE A 154 7.92 -10.93 17.58
N SER A 155 9.20 -11.27 17.38
CA SER A 155 9.92 -12.26 18.21
C SER A 155 9.80 -11.97 19.71
N LYS A 156 10.04 -10.72 20.11
CA LYS A 156 9.94 -10.27 21.50
C LYS A 156 8.53 -10.35 22.09
N LEU A 157 7.49 -10.25 21.27
CA LEU A 157 6.11 -10.40 21.71
C LEU A 157 5.78 -11.88 21.93
N VAL A 158 6.25 -12.76 21.04
CA VAL A 158 6.05 -14.22 21.15
C VAL A 158 6.69 -14.77 22.43
N ASP A 159 7.79 -14.19 22.89
CA ASP A 159 8.42 -14.57 24.17
C ASP A 159 7.53 -14.30 25.40
N ARG A 160 6.47 -13.49 25.27
CA ARG A 160 5.68 -12.95 26.40
C ARG A 160 4.18 -13.18 26.29
N LEU A 161 3.66 -13.30 25.06
CA LEU A 161 2.24 -13.34 24.74
C LEU A 161 1.93 -14.51 23.81
N GLU A 162 0.69 -15.01 23.88
CA GLU A 162 0.21 -16.04 22.98
C GLU A 162 0.06 -15.51 21.54
N LEU A 163 0.34 -16.37 20.55
CA LEU A 163 0.31 -15.99 19.13
C LEU A 163 -1.06 -15.44 18.70
N ASP A 164 -2.15 -16.04 19.16
CA ASP A 164 -3.51 -15.58 18.82
C ASP A 164 -3.75 -14.15 19.33
N PHE A 165 -3.24 -13.82 20.52
CA PHE A 165 -3.35 -12.47 21.05
C PHE A 165 -2.47 -11.47 20.27
N ILE A 166 -1.27 -11.88 19.85
CA ILE A 166 -0.40 -11.05 19.00
C ILE A 166 -1.08 -10.78 17.65
N ASN A 167 -1.75 -11.78 17.07
CA ASN A 167 -2.53 -11.62 15.85
C ASN A 167 -3.69 -10.63 16.06
N CYS A 168 -4.37 -10.63 17.21
CA CYS A 168 -5.36 -9.61 17.55
C CYS A 168 -4.75 -8.19 17.60
N ILE A 169 -3.57 -8.01 18.20
CA ILE A 169 -2.86 -6.72 18.22
C ILE A 169 -2.59 -6.24 16.79
N ILE A 170 -2.08 -7.13 15.92
CA ILE A 170 -1.78 -6.80 14.53
C ILE A 170 -3.06 -6.45 13.76
N GLU A 171 -4.14 -7.21 13.95
CA GLU A 171 -5.44 -6.92 13.32
C GLU A 171 -5.98 -5.55 13.75
N GLU A 172 -5.94 -5.22 15.04
CA GLU A 172 -6.36 -3.90 15.55
C GLU A 172 -5.52 -2.76 14.93
N LEU A 173 -4.20 -2.96 14.80
CA LEU A 173 -3.32 -1.98 14.14
C LEU A 173 -3.62 -1.84 12.65
N LEU A 174 -3.89 -2.94 11.95
CA LEU A 174 -4.26 -2.92 10.54
C LEU A 174 -5.61 -2.20 10.34
N VAL A 175 -6.59 -2.41 11.20
CA VAL A 175 -7.83 -1.64 11.15
C VAL A 175 -7.57 -0.15 11.35
N LYS A 176 -6.73 0.24 12.32
CA LYS A 176 -6.36 1.66 12.49
C LYS A 176 -5.60 2.22 11.28
N PHE A 177 -4.70 1.42 10.69
CA PHE A 177 -4.00 1.78 9.46
C PHE A 177 -5.00 2.04 8.33
N ALA A 178 -5.93 1.11 8.09
CA ALA A 178 -6.90 1.22 7.02
C ALA A 178 -7.81 2.45 7.18
N ASN A 179 -8.26 2.75 8.39
CA ASN A 179 -9.02 3.98 8.65
C ASN A 179 -8.20 5.24 8.38
N THR A 180 -6.91 5.23 8.71
CA THR A 180 -6.00 6.37 8.44
C THR A 180 -5.73 6.51 6.93
N PHE A 181 -5.64 5.40 6.19
CA PHE A 181 -5.54 5.39 4.73
C PHE A 181 -6.73 6.11 4.08
N VAL A 182 -7.95 5.79 4.56
CA VAL A 182 -9.20 6.45 4.10
C VAL A 182 -9.20 7.95 4.38
N GLU A 183 -8.69 8.36 5.54
CA GLU A 183 -8.59 9.77 5.92
C GLU A 183 -7.59 10.55 5.06
N ILE A 184 -6.44 9.95 4.73
CA ILE A 184 -5.43 10.58 3.88
C ILE A 184 -5.92 10.71 2.43
N ASN A 185 -6.59 9.68 1.89
CA ASN A 185 -7.20 9.68 0.54
C ASN A 185 -6.27 10.17 -0.60
N LEU A 186 -4.98 9.81 -0.55
CA LEU A 186 -4.03 10.10 -1.62
C LEU A 186 -3.64 8.81 -2.35
N VAL A 187 -3.69 8.81 -3.68
CA VAL A 187 -3.22 7.66 -4.49
C VAL A 187 -1.76 7.33 -4.20
N ASP A 188 -0.98 8.31 -3.73
CA ASP A 188 0.41 8.12 -3.32
C ASP A 188 0.57 6.99 -2.29
N LEU A 189 -0.45 6.72 -1.47
CA LEU A 189 -0.47 5.62 -0.49
C LEU A 189 -0.26 4.24 -1.12
N VAL A 190 -0.60 4.08 -2.40
CA VAL A 190 -0.44 2.81 -3.13
C VAL A 190 0.82 2.74 -3.96
N TYR A 191 1.69 3.77 -3.93
CA TYR A 191 2.98 3.75 -4.63
C TYR A 191 4.03 2.92 -3.90
N ASP A 192 4.88 2.24 -4.65
CA ASP A 192 5.84 1.27 -4.11
C ASP A 192 6.80 1.87 -3.07
N ASP A 193 7.34 3.07 -3.32
CA ASP A 193 8.25 3.74 -2.38
C ASP A 193 7.54 4.21 -1.10
N ILE A 194 6.23 4.52 -1.21
CA ILE A 194 5.41 4.91 -0.08
C ILE A 194 4.99 3.68 0.74
N ILE A 195 4.63 2.57 0.08
CA ILE A 195 4.37 1.27 0.73
C ILE A 195 5.57 0.84 1.59
N GLU A 196 6.79 0.99 1.08
CA GLU A 196 8.01 0.67 1.84
C GLU A 196 8.18 1.56 3.09
N LYS A 197 7.86 2.86 2.98
CA LYS A 197 7.87 3.77 4.14
C LYS A 197 6.77 3.43 5.15
N LEU A 198 5.58 3.06 4.69
CA LEU A 198 4.46 2.63 5.53
C LEU A 198 4.74 1.31 6.26
N GLN A 199 5.36 0.33 5.59
CA GLN A 199 5.86 -0.90 6.21
C GLN A 199 6.89 -0.60 7.30
N SER A 200 7.81 0.35 7.06
CA SER A 200 8.79 0.78 8.06
C SER A 200 8.12 1.45 9.26
N ILE A 201 7.07 2.25 9.04
CA ILE A 201 6.26 2.84 10.10
C ILE A 201 5.62 1.75 10.96
N MET A 202 4.94 0.78 10.33
CA MET A 202 4.31 -0.35 11.01
C MET A 202 5.32 -1.15 11.83
N SER A 203 6.47 -1.48 11.24
CA SER A 203 7.56 -2.21 11.91
C SER A 203 8.08 -1.47 13.14
N LYS A 204 8.25 -0.15 13.06
CA LYS A 204 8.67 0.67 14.21
C LYS A 204 7.60 0.68 15.29
N VAL A 205 6.32 0.81 14.94
CA VAL A 205 5.23 0.77 15.94
C VAL A 205 5.19 -0.59 16.65
N ILE A 206 5.32 -1.70 15.92
CA ILE A 206 5.42 -3.04 16.52
C ILE A 206 6.62 -3.15 17.46
N LYS A 207 7.77 -2.58 17.07
CA LYS A 207 8.95 -2.54 17.93
C LYS A 207 8.68 -1.77 19.23
N GLU A 208 8.03 -0.61 19.17
CA GLU A 208 7.65 0.15 20.37
C GLU A 208 6.67 -0.64 21.26
N ILE A 209 5.67 -1.30 20.65
CA ILE A 209 4.74 -2.18 21.37
C ILE A 209 5.50 -3.28 22.11
N SER A 210 6.50 -3.90 21.47
CA SER A 210 7.31 -4.97 22.08
C SER A 210 8.14 -4.53 23.30
N LEU A 211 8.38 -3.23 23.46
CA LEU A 211 9.12 -2.67 24.59
C LEU A 211 8.22 -2.42 25.81
N ILE A 212 6.93 -2.19 25.59
CA ILE A 212 6.00 -1.71 26.63
C ILE A 212 4.96 -2.76 27.00
N ILE A 213 4.54 -3.60 26.06
CA ILE A 213 3.50 -4.60 26.30
C ILE A 213 4.14 -5.91 26.77
N PHE A 214 3.79 -6.34 27.98
CA PHE A 214 4.20 -7.61 28.56
C PHE A 214 3.01 -8.52 28.85
N THR A 215 1.81 -7.96 29.01
CA THR A 215 0.58 -8.68 29.32
C THR A 215 -0.60 -8.19 28.47
N PRO A 216 -1.68 -8.99 28.35
CA PRO A 216 -2.89 -8.55 27.67
C PRO A 216 -3.55 -7.30 28.29
N GLU A 217 -3.35 -7.07 29.58
CA GLU A 217 -3.88 -5.89 30.26
C GLU A 217 -3.10 -4.62 29.89
N ASP A 218 -1.78 -4.73 29.71
CA ASP A 218 -0.96 -3.62 29.21
C ASP A 218 -1.46 -3.14 27.84
N TRP A 219 -1.84 -4.08 26.95
CA TRP A 219 -2.39 -3.73 25.64
C TRP A 219 -3.70 -2.97 25.78
N LYS A 220 -4.64 -3.44 26.60
CA LYS A 220 -5.93 -2.75 26.79
C LYS A 220 -5.76 -1.32 27.28
N ILE A 221 -4.83 -1.10 28.20
CA ILE A 221 -4.55 0.23 28.77
C ILE A 221 -3.86 1.13 27.74
N ASN A 222 -2.89 0.60 26.99
CA ASN A 222 -1.97 1.43 26.19
C ASN A 222 -2.27 1.46 24.68
N ARG A 223 -3.15 0.61 24.14
CA ARG A 223 -3.39 0.50 22.67
C ARG A 223 -3.70 1.82 21.97
N GLN A 224 -4.41 2.73 22.65
CA GLN A 224 -4.77 4.03 22.08
C GLN A 224 -3.54 4.90 21.79
N ILE A 225 -2.50 4.80 22.62
CA ILE A 225 -1.23 5.50 22.41
C ILE A 225 -0.57 4.99 21.13
N PHE A 226 -0.57 3.69 20.90
CA PHE A 226 0.02 3.10 19.69
C PHE A 226 -0.81 3.40 18.43
N PHE A 227 -2.14 3.47 18.54
CA PHE A 227 -3.00 3.90 17.43
C PHE A 227 -2.75 5.36 17.03
N LYS A 228 -2.61 6.25 18.00
CA LYS A 228 -2.23 7.65 17.76
C LYS A 228 -0.81 7.75 17.20
N LEU A 229 0.14 6.98 17.72
CA LEU A 229 1.50 6.93 17.21
C LEU A 229 1.55 6.50 15.74
N LEU A 230 0.80 5.46 15.37
CA LEU A 230 0.66 4.98 14.00
C LEU A 230 0.05 6.07 13.11
N TYR A 231 -1.08 6.63 13.54
CA TYR A 231 -1.76 7.73 12.85
C TYR A 231 -0.82 8.88 12.53
N PHE A 232 -0.16 9.45 13.53
CA PHE A 232 0.71 10.60 13.33
C PHE A 232 1.91 10.30 12.43
N ARG A 233 2.46 9.09 12.50
CA ARG A 233 3.54 8.66 11.61
C ARG A 233 3.09 8.58 10.15
N MET A 234 1.87 8.11 9.90
CA MET A 234 1.29 8.06 8.56
C MET A 234 0.96 9.47 8.04
N ILE A 235 0.31 10.31 8.84
CA ILE A 235 -0.03 11.69 8.46
C ILE A 235 1.22 12.51 8.14
N ALA A 236 2.25 12.38 8.98
CA ALA A 236 3.52 13.06 8.76
C ALA A 236 4.29 12.61 7.50
N LEU A 237 3.96 11.46 6.92
CA LEU A 237 4.57 11.00 5.68
C LEU A 237 4.18 11.88 4.48
N PHE A 238 3.01 12.52 4.57
CA PHE A 238 2.41 13.34 3.51
C PHE A 238 2.40 14.83 3.84
N ASP A 239 3.11 15.24 4.90
CA ASP A 239 3.17 16.62 5.39
C ASP A 239 1.78 17.26 5.63
N LEU A 240 0.79 16.44 5.95
CA LEU A 240 -0.56 16.89 6.25
C LEU A 240 -0.61 17.54 7.64
N GLU A 241 -1.46 18.55 7.78
CA GLU A 241 -1.67 19.23 9.05
C GLU A 241 -2.35 18.31 10.07
N ILE A 242 -1.94 18.43 11.33
CA ILE A 242 -2.52 17.71 12.46
C ILE A 242 -3.06 18.77 13.39
N GLU A 243 -4.29 18.58 13.87
CA GLU A 243 -4.90 19.48 14.85
C GLU A 243 -4.04 19.57 16.12
N ASP A 244 -3.70 20.80 16.53
CA ASP A 244 -2.83 21.08 17.68
C ASP A 244 -3.34 20.44 18.99
N ASP A 245 -4.67 20.43 19.20
CA ASP A 245 -5.30 19.81 20.36
C ASP A 245 -5.04 18.30 20.43
N LEU A 246 -5.00 17.62 19.28
CA LEU A 246 -4.70 16.19 19.19
C LEU A 246 -3.25 15.92 19.60
N ILE A 247 -2.31 16.77 19.20
CA ILE A 247 -0.90 16.67 19.55
C ILE A 247 -0.70 16.92 21.05
N ILE A 248 -1.33 17.95 21.60
CA ILE A 248 -1.24 18.30 23.03
C ILE A 248 -1.82 17.16 23.90
N SER A 249 -2.97 16.61 23.51
CA SER A 249 -3.57 15.48 24.24
C SER A 249 -2.65 14.26 24.23
N PHE A 250 -2.06 13.92 23.07
CA PHE A 250 -1.13 12.81 22.94
C PHE A 250 0.14 13.01 23.78
N ARG A 251 0.70 14.24 23.79
CA ARG A 251 1.84 14.58 24.64
C ARG A 251 1.55 14.33 26.12
N ASN A 252 0.34 14.63 26.59
CA ASN A 252 -0.04 14.41 27.98
C ASN A 252 -0.17 12.92 28.31
N GLU A 253 -0.66 12.11 27.35
CA GLU A 253 -0.74 10.65 27.48
C GLU A 253 0.63 9.97 27.48
N LEU A 254 1.62 10.55 26.80
CA LEU A 254 3.00 10.04 26.78
C LEU A 254 3.79 10.31 28.08
N ARG A 255 3.25 11.09 29.02
CA ARG A 255 3.96 11.41 30.27
C ARG A 255 4.23 10.14 31.07
N GLY A 256 5.50 9.75 31.15
CA GLY A 256 5.95 8.55 31.87
C GLY A 256 6.22 7.33 30.98
N ILE A 257 5.98 7.43 29.67
CA ILE A 257 6.23 6.37 28.69
C ILE A 257 7.36 6.83 27.75
N ASN A 258 8.45 6.07 27.71
CA ASN A 258 9.60 6.40 26.86
C ASN A 258 9.41 5.78 25.46
N LEU A 259 8.92 6.60 24.51
CA LEU A 259 8.68 6.23 23.12
C LEU A 259 9.51 7.11 22.18
N GLU A 260 10.07 6.53 21.11
CA GLU A 260 10.68 7.34 20.05
C GLU A 260 9.61 8.07 19.25
N LEU A 261 9.62 9.40 19.31
CA LEU A 261 8.66 10.23 18.57
C LEU A 261 9.16 10.55 17.16
N PRO A 262 8.26 10.63 16.16
CA PRO A 262 8.61 11.10 14.82
C PRO A 262 9.21 12.50 14.87
N LYS A 263 10.28 12.76 14.12
CA LYS A 263 10.91 14.09 14.04
C LYS A 263 9.94 15.19 13.59
N SER A 264 8.98 14.83 12.76
CA SER A 264 7.87 15.67 12.32
C SER A 264 6.88 16.05 13.43
N LEU A 265 6.84 15.30 14.53
CA LEU A 265 6.09 15.66 15.74
C LEU A 265 6.95 16.46 16.72
N ILE A 266 8.28 16.36 16.66
CA ILE A 266 9.19 17.15 17.50
C ILE A 266 9.02 18.66 17.25
N LYS A 267 8.71 19.09 16.02
CA LYS A 267 8.42 20.52 15.73
C LYS A 267 7.16 21.05 16.42
N TYR A 268 6.29 20.16 16.90
CA TYR A 268 5.05 20.50 17.62
C TYR A 268 5.14 20.21 19.14
N ILE A 269 6.34 19.90 19.67
CA ILE A 269 6.59 19.56 21.09
C ILE A 269 7.51 20.60 21.74
#